data_AF-A0A838EC46-F1
#
_entry.id   AF-A0A838EC46-F1
#
_cell.length_a   1.000
_cell.length_b   1.000
_cell.length_c   1.000
_cell.angle_alpha   90.00
_cell.angle_beta   90.00
_cell.angle_gamma   90.00
#
_symmetry.space_group_name_H-M   'P 1'
#
loop_
_entity.id
_entity.type
_entity.pdbx_description
1 polymer ?
#
loop_
_entity_poly.entity_id
_entity_poly.type
_entity_poly.pdbx_seq_one_letter_code
_entity_poly.pdbx_strand_id
1 'polypeptide(L)' 'RVLIADEARATGGGIADAVVADLVAAGFRGPLATVRSADSYVPLGPAAGTVLLGEDDIAEAVVALTKS' A
#
# COMPACT_ATOMS: atom_id res chain seq x y z
N ARG A 1 -2.21 13.85 -6.28
CA ARG A 1 -2.21 12.37 -6.32
C ARG A 1 -1.60 11.88 -5.02
N VAL A 2 -2.08 10.79 -4.43
CA VAL A 2 -1.55 10.24 -3.17
C VAL A 2 -1.39 8.74 -3.34
N LEU A 3 -0.21 8.21 -2.99
CA LEU A 3 0.03 6.79 -2.81
C LEU A 3 0.23 6.54 -1.31
N ILE A 4 -0.50 5.58 -0.75
CA ILE A 4 -0.29 5.10 0.61
C ILE A 4 0.43 3.76 0.54
N ALA A 5 1.63 3.70 1.09
CA ALA A 5 2.38 2.46 1.27
C ALA A 5 2.20 1.98 2.72
N ASP A 6 1.82 0.72 2.89
CA ASP A 6 1.63 0.10 4.21
C ASP A 6 2.22 -1.31 4.15
N GLU A 7 3.27 -1.57 4.93
CA GLU A 7 3.93 -2.88 4.99
C GLU A 7 3.03 -3.95 5.60
N ALA A 8 1.93 -3.57 6.26
CA ALA A 8 0.97 -4.54 6.70
C ALA A 8 0.19 -5.17 5.54
N ARG A 9 -0.45 -6.29 5.85
CA ARG A 9 -1.30 -7.01 4.92
C ARG A 9 -2.55 -6.22 4.60
N ALA A 10 -3.08 -6.41 3.39
CA ALA A 10 -4.28 -5.73 2.93
C ALA A 10 -5.48 -5.96 3.86
N THR A 11 -5.64 -7.16 4.43
CA THR A 11 -6.76 -7.51 5.28
C THR A 11 -6.34 -7.59 6.75
N GLY A 12 -6.98 -6.77 7.59
CA GLY A 12 -6.97 -6.91 9.05
C GLY A 12 -5.62 -6.69 9.75
N GLY A 13 -4.59 -6.24 9.02
CA GLY A 13 -3.24 -6.01 9.56
C GLY A 13 -2.77 -4.55 9.52
N GLY A 14 -3.32 -3.73 8.62
CA GLY A 14 -2.83 -2.38 8.34
C GLY A 14 -3.77 -1.27 8.72
N ILE A 15 -3.29 -0.02 8.56
CA ILE A 15 -4.06 1.21 8.82
C ILE A 15 -4.37 1.99 7.55
N ALA A 16 -3.88 1.54 6.39
CA ALA A 16 -4.06 2.23 5.13
C ALA A 16 -5.54 2.54 4.83
N ASP A 17 -6.49 1.67 5.15
CA ASP A 17 -7.92 1.94 4.94
C ASP A 17 -8.43 3.10 5.80
N ALA A 18 -7.92 3.25 7.03
CA ALA A 18 -8.23 4.39 7.89
C ALA A 18 -7.65 5.69 7.31
N VAL A 19 -6.42 5.64 6.78
CA VAL A 19 -5.80 6.80 6.11
C VAL A 19 -6.57 7.19 4.84
N VAL A 20 -7.02 6.20 4.05
CA VAL A 20 -7.88 6.43 2.89
C VAL A 20 -9.19 7.10 3.32
N ALA A 21 -9.85 6.56 4.34
CA ALA A 21 -11.10 7.10 4.85
C ALA A 21 -10.94 8.55 5.33
N ASP A 22 -9.86 8.85 6.05
CA ASP A 22 -9.57 10.19 6.56
C ASP A 22 -9.32 11.19 5.41
N LEU A 23 -8.52 10.81 4.40
CA LEU A 23 -8.29 11.66 3.22
C LEU A 23 -9.58 11.96 2.46
N VAL A 24 -10.44 10.95 2.29
CA VAL A 24 -11.74 11.11 1.61
C VAL A 24 -12.66 12.02 2.43
N ALA A 25 -12.71 11.83 3.75
CA ALA A 25 -13.49 12.65 4.68
C ALA A 25 -13.00 14.12 4.71
N ALA A 26 -11.69 14.33 4.65
CA ALA A 26 -11.06 15.65 4.53
C ALA A 26 -11.25 16.32 3.15
N GLY A 27 -11.93 15.65 2.22
CA GLY A 27 -12.30 16.22 0.92
C GLY A 27 -11.23 16.07 -0.16
N PHE A 28 -10.28 15.15 -0.01
CA PHE A 28 -9.36 14.83 -1.11
C PHE A 28 -10.15 14.31 -2.33
N ARG A 29 -9.83 14.84 -3.52
CA ARG A 29 -10.49 14.50 -4.80
C ARG A 29 -9.50 14.09 -5.90
N GLY A 30 -8.20 14.07 -5.61
CA GLY A 30 -7.19 13.65 -6.57
C GLY A 30 -7.08 12.13 -6.71
N PRO A 31 -6.29 11.63 -7.67
CA PRO A 31 -5.98 10.21 -7.77
C PRO A 31 -5.36 9.69 -6.46
N LEU A 32 -5.88 8.55 -5.99
CA LEU A 32 -5.51 7.91 -4.74
C LEU A 32 -5.31 6.41 -5.00
N ALA A 33 -4.20 5.85 -4.53
CA ALA A 33 -3.91 4.42 -4.60
C ALA A 33 -3.24 3.96 -3.31
N THR A 34 -3.25 2.65 -3.08
CA THR A 34 -2.61 2.00 -1.95
C THR A 34 -1.76 0.84 -2.44
N VAL A 35 -0.59 0.62 -1.85
CA VAL A 35 0.26 -0.55 -2.09
C VAL A 35 0.60 -1.19 -0.75
N ARG A 36 0.49 -2.52 -0.67
CA ARG A 36 0.50 -3.27 0.59
C ARG A 36 1.15 -4.64 0.44
N SER A 37 1.54 -5.23 1.56
CA SER A 37 2.00 -6.63 1.60
C SER A 37 0.88 -7.61 1.27
N ALA A 38 1.27 -8.82 0.82
CA ALA A 38 0.34 -9.88 0.49
C ALA A 38 -0.45 -10.38 1.73
N ASP A 39 -1.69 -10.82 1.51
CA ASP A 39 -2.51 -11.45 2.55
C ASP A 39 -2.03 -12.89 2.86
N SER A 40 -0.92 -12.99 3.58
CA SER A 40 -0.32 -14.27 3.98
C SER A 40 0.33 -14.20 5.36
N TYR A 41 0.75 -15.33 5.93
CA TYR A 41 1.74 -15.27 7.00
C TYR A 41 3.08 -14.77 6.44
N VAL A 42 3.87 -14.08 7.29
CA VAL A 42 5.22 -13.65 6.93
C VAL A 42 6.17 -14.82 7.22
N PRO A 43 6.83 -15.40 6.20
CA PRO A 43 7.80 -16.47 6.40
C PRO A 43 9.11 -15.92 6.96
N LEU A 44 9.98 -16.82 7.42
CA LEU A 44 11.25 -16.45 8.04
C LEU A 44 12.34 -16.19 7.00
N GLY A 45 13.28 -15.31 7.38
CA GLY A 45 14.50 -15.07 6.62
C GLY A 45 14.23 -14.49 5.22
N PRO A 46 15.01 -14.86 4.20
CA PRO A 46 14.92 -14.27 2.87
C PRO A 46 13.54 -14.42 2.19
N ALA A 47 12.76 -15.43 2.60
CA ALA A 47 11.43 -15.65 2.06
C ALA A 47 10.45 -14.53 2.45
N ALA A 48 10.73 -13.73 3.50
CA ALA A 48 9.85 -12.63 3.89
C ALA A 48 9.65 -11.62 2.75
N GLY A 49 10.69 -11.38 1.95
CA GLY A 49 10.64 -10.46 0.81
C GLY A 49 9.74 -10.90 -0.34
N THR A 50 9.19 -12.12 -0.31
CA THR A 50 8.21 -12.56 -1.32
C THR A 50 6.78 -12.16 -0.99
N VAL A 51 6.53 -11.65 0.23
CA VAL A 51 5.18 -11.27 0.70
C VAL A 51 5.14 -9.88 1.32
N LEU A 52 6.27 -9.40 1.84
CA LEU A 52 6.39 -8.04 2.35
C LEU A 52 6.53 -7.05 1.20
N LEU A 53 5.89 -5.90 1.36
CA LEU A 53 6.03 -4.75 0.49
C LEU A 53 7.49 -4.32 0.38
N GLY A 54 8.00 -4.23 -0.85
CA GLY A 54 9.35 -3.75 -1.17
C GLY A 54 9.38 -2.35 -1.77
N GLU A 55 10.59 -1.82 -1.93
CA GLU A 55 10.82 -0.51 -2.57
C GLU A 55 10.40 -0.51 -4.06
N ASP A 56 10.68 -1.59 -4.78
CA ASP A 56 10.32 -1.74 -6.19
C ASP A 56 8.80 -1.72 -6.38
N ASP A 57 8.04 -2.40 -5.52
CA ASP A 57 6.57 -2.39 -5.54
C ASP A 57 6.02 -0.96 -5.36
N ILE A 58 6.62 -0.19 -4.46
CA ILE A 58 6.25 1.21 -4.23
C ILE A 58 6.56 2.04 -5.47
N ALA A 59 7.75 1.89 -6.05
CA ALA A 59 8.16 2.63 -7.24
C ALA A 59 7.22 2.34 -8.44
N GLU A 60 6.89 1.07 -8.68
CA GLU A 60 5.94 0.67 -9.70
C GLU A 60 4.55 1.28 -9.48
N ALA A 61 4.06 1.25 -8.23
CA ALA A 61 2.78 1.85 -7.87
C ALA A 61 2.76 3.38 -8.09
N VAL A 62 3.86 4.09 -7.80
CA VAL A 62 3.99 5.53 -8.09
C VAL A 62 3.93 5.78 -9.60
N VAL A 63 4.65 4.99 -10.39
CA VAL A 63 4.64 5.11 -11.86
C VAL A 63 3.24 4.85 -12.42
N ALA A 64 2.55 3.83 -11.93
CA ALA A 64 1.17 3.54 -12.32
C ALA A 64 0.24 4.72 -11.97
N LEU A 65 0.34 5.23 -10.74
CA LEU A 65 -0.49 6.34 -10.25
C LEU A 65 -0.26 7.64 -11.02
N THR A 66 0.93 7.89 -11.57
CA THR A 66 1.26 9.14 -12.27
C THR A 66 0.89 9.12 -13.76
N LYS A 67 0.72 7.95 -14.35
CA LYS A 67 0.32 7.77 -15.76
C LYS A 67 -1.19 7.92 -16.00
N SER A 68 -2.02 7.85 -14.96
CA SER A 68 -3.49 7.99 -15.04
C SER A 68 -3.98 9.41 -15.24
#